data_AF-A0A242K8F8-F1
#
_entry.id   AF-A0A242K8F8-F1
#
_cell.length_a   1.000
_cell.length_b   1.000
_cell.length_c   1.000
_cell.angle_alpha   90.00
_cell.angle_beta   90.00
_cell.angle_gamma   90.00
#
_symmetry.space_group_name_H-M   'P 1'
#
loop_
_entity.id
_entity.type
_entity.pdbx_description
1 polymer ?
#
loop_
_entity_poly.entity_id
_entity_poly.type
_entity_poly.pdbx_seq_one_letter_code
_entity_poly.pdbx_strand_id
1 'polypeptide(L)'
;MAKIREEKLKSGKTVYRSTVYLGINPATGKPKYTQITKDTYTKAKEAVDQLTVDRNNGKIIKKSDITFRMAYNEWFSTYKNAVKLTTVESVESKMKAVLPLSSSL
;
A
#
# COMPACT_ATOMS: atom_id res chain seq x y z
N MET A 1 -20.19 4.80 9.63
CA MET A 1 -19.08 5.30 10.48
C MET A 1 -18.46 4.14 11.26
N ALA A 2 -17.16 4.17 11.53
CA ALA A 2 -16.52 3.12 12.33
C ALA A 2 -16.92 3.22 13.81
N LYS A 3 -17.20 2.08 14.45
CA LYS A 3 -17.66 2.03 15.84
C LYS A 3 -16.47 2.24 16.79
N ILE A 4 -16.53 3.28 17.62
CA ILE A 4 -15.57 3.52 18.70
C ILE A 4 -16.02 2.70 19.92
N ARG A 5 -15.09 1.96 20.52
CA ARG A 5 -15.28 1.14 21.72
C ARG A 5 -14.44 1.71 22.85
N GLU A 6 -14.99 1.67 24.06
CA GLU A 6 -14.25 1.98 25.28
C GLU A 6 -13.56 0.70 25.79
N GLU A 7 -12.28 0.79 26.11
CA GLU A 7 -11.48 -0.31 26.66
C GLU A 7 -10.68 0.17 27.86
N LYS A 8 -10.64 -0.63 28.94
CA LYS A 8 -9.75 -0.39 30.08
C LYS A 8 -8.45 -1.17 29.89
N LEU A 9 -7.32 -0.48 29.99
CA LEU A 9 -6.01 -1.12 30.01
C LEU A 9 -5.79 -1.87 31.32
N LYS A 10 -4.82 -2.80 31.32
CA LYS A 10 -4.32 -3.47 32.53
C LYS A 10 -3.83 -2.47 33.60
N SER A 11 -3.39 -1.29 33.18
CA SER A 11 -3.00 -0.18 34.07
C SER A 11 -4.17 0.60 34.67
N GLY A 12 -5.42 0.25 34.37
CA GLY A 12 -6.62 0.94 34.85
C GLY A 12 -7.05 2.15 34.02
N LYS A 13 -6.23 2.62 33.07
CA LYS A 13 -6.57 3.74 32.18
C LYS A 13 -7.65 3.35 31.17
N THR A 14 -8.67 4.20 31.01
CA THR A 14 -9.66 4.07 29.94
C THR A 14 -9.12 4.67 28.64
N VAL A 15 -9.25 3.92 27.54
CA VAL A 15 -8.97 4.39 26.18
C VAL A 15 -10.13 4.09 25.25
N TYR A 16 -10.18 4.81 24.16
CA TYR A 16 -11.16 4.69 23.10
C TYR A 16 -10.47 4.15 21.85
N ARG A 17 -10.96 3.01 21.36
CA ARG A 17 -10.38 2.26 20.26
C ARG A 17 -11.38 2.11 19.12
N SER A 18 -10.91 2.25 17.88
CA SER A 18 -11.73 2.06 16.69
C SER A 18 -10.92 1.41 15.58
N THR A 19 -11.51 0.45 14.90
CA THR A 19 -10.92 -0.20 13.72
C THR A 19 -11.58 0.40 12.47
N VAL A 20 -10.78 1.08 11.65
CA VAL A 20 -11.23 1.79 10.45
C VAL A 20 -10.81 1.03 9.21
N TYR A 21 -11.77 0.76 8.31
CA TYR A 21 -11.50 0.17 7.01
C TYR A 21 -10.90 1.20 6.04
N LEU A 22 -9.76 0.86 5.45
CA LEU A 22 -9.00 1.74 4.56
C LEU A 22 -9.21 1.45 3.08
N GLY A 23 -9.79 0.30 2.72
CA GLY A 23 -9.92 -0.16 1.34
C GLY A 23 -9.22 -1.49 1.09
N ILE A 24 -9.11 -1.87 -0.17
CA ILE A 24 -8.42 -3.08 -0.60
C ILE A 24 -6.96 -2.74 -0.89
N ASN A 25 -6.04 -3.55 -0.37
CA ASN A 25 -4.62 -3.40 -0.68
C ASN A 25 -4.38 -3.84 -2.14
N PRO A 26 -3.88 -2.96 -3.03
CA PRO A 26 -3.72 -3.27 -4.45
C PRO A 26 -2.72 -4.40 -4.70
N ALA A 27 -1.73 -4.60 -3.82
CA ALA A 27 -0.70 -5.63 -3.99
C ALA A 27 -1.17 -7.03 -3.56
N THR A 28 -2.12 -7.13 -2.63
CA THR A 28 -2.53 -8.43 -2.04
C THR A 28 -3.99 -8.78 -2.27
N GLY A 29 -4.81 -7.83 -2.74
CA GLY A 29 -6.26 -7.99 -2.90
C GLY A 29 -7.03 -8.11 -1.57
N LYS A 30 -6.34 -7.99 -0.42
CA LYS A 30 -6.95 -8.15 0.90
C LYS A 30 -7.43 -6.82 1.49
N PRO A 31 -8.50 -6.81 2.31
CA PRO A 31 -8.96 -5.61 2.97
C PRO A 31 -7.93 -5.11 3.99
N LYS A 32 -7.61 -3.81 3.93
CA LYS A 32 -6.69 -3.13 4.85
C LYS A 32 -7.48 -2.38 5.91
N TYR A 33 -7.05 -2.53 7.17
CA TYR A 33 -7.62 -1.84 8.32
C TYR A 33 -6.52 -1.13 9.10
N THR A 34 -6.88 -0.04 9.76
CA THR A 34 -6.02 0.62 10.76
C THR A 34 -6.76 0.73 12.07
N GLN A 35 -6.04 0.48 13.16
CA GLN A 35 -6.55 0.61 14.50
C GLN A 35 -6.13 1.96 15.08
N ILE A 36 -7.11 2.74 15.51
CA ILE A 36 -6.91 4.00 16.23
C ILE A 36 -7.14 3.73 17.71
N THR A 37 -6.23 4.20 18.57
CA THR A 37 -6.41 4.20 20.03
C THR A 37 -6.09 5.59 20.56
N LYS A 38 -7.00 6.18 21.33
CA LYS A 38 -6.84 7.52 21.93
C LYS A 38 -7.40 7.55 23.35
N ASP A 39 -6.96 8.53 24.14
CA ASP A 39 -7.34 8.66 25.55
C ASP A 39 -8.74 9.25 25.75
N THR A 40 -9.29 9.94 24.75
CA THR A 40 -10.57 10.65 24.84
C THR A 40 -11.44 10.31 23.63
N TYR A 41 -12.75 10.20 23.84
CA TYR A 41 -13.72 9.92 22.78
C TYR A 41 -13.64 10.95 21.64
N THR A 42 -13.56 12.24 21.96
CA THR A 42 -13.48 13.33 20.95
C THR A 42 -12.27 13.16 20.05
N LYS A 43 -11.09 12.91 20.62
CA LYS A 43 -9.85 12.67 19.86
C LYS A 43 -9.93 11.40 19.00
N ALA A 44 -10.61 10.36 19.50
CA ALA A 44 -10.84 9.15 18.73
C ALA A 44 -11.76 9.42 17.53
N LYS A 45 -12.83 10.19 17.75
CA LYS A 45 -13.80 10.58 16.71
C LYS A 45 -13.14 11.43 15.62
N GLU A 46 -12.43 12.49 16.01
CA GLU A 46 -11.70 13.35 15.07
C GLU A 46 -10.72 12.54 14.21
N ALA A 47 -9.98 11.62 14.83
CA ALA A 47 -9.04 10.76 14.09
C ALA A 47 -9.76 9.81 13.12
N VAL A 48 -10.91 9.23 13.50
CA VAL A 48 -11.74 8.40 12.61
C VAL A 48 -12.27 9.22 11.43
N ASP A 49 -12.76 10.42 11.70
CA ASP A 49 -13.34 11.31 10.70
C ASP A 49 -12.26 11.77 9.70
N GLN A 50 -11.08 12.19 10.18
CA GLN A 50 -9.93 12.52 9.33
C GLN A 50 -9.52 11.35 8.45
N LEU A 51 -9.39 10.14 9.01
CA LEU A 51 -9.06 8.93 8.25
C LEU A 51 -10.12 8.59 7.20
N THR A 52 -11.39 8.86 7.48
CA THR A 52 -12.48 8.67 6.53
C THR A 52 -12.38 9.67 5.38
N VAL A 53 -12.08 10.93 5.67
CA VAL A 53 -11.85 11.98 4.66
C VAL A 53 -10.64 11.65 3.79
N ASP A 54 -9.50 11.28 4.39
CA ASP A 54 -8.28 10.92 3.65
C ASP A 54 -8.49 9.70 2.77
N ARG A 55 -9.30 8.72 3.23
CA ARG A 55 -9.70 7.59 2.41
C ARG A 55 -10.51 8.04 1.19
N ASN A 56 -11.53 8.85 1.41
CA ASN A 56 -12.42 9.32 0.33
C ASN A 56 -11.66 10.17 -0.70
N ASN A 57 -10.65 10.91 -0.24
CA ASN A 57 -9.75 11.70 -1.09
C ASN A 57 -8.65 10.86 -1.76
N GLY A 58 -8.65 9.53 -1.59
CA GLY A 58 -7.68 8.64 -2.24
C GLY A 58 -6.25 8.70 -1.69
N LYS A 59 -5.98 9.41 -0.60
CA LYS A 59 -4.62 9.57 -0.04
C LYS A 59 -4.05 8.28 0.59
N ILE A 60 -4.92 7.36 0.99
CA ILE A 60 -4.54 6.18 1.78
C ILE A 60 -4.17 4.98 0.91
N ILE A 61 -4.81 4.85 -0.26
CA ILE A 61 -4.52 3.80 -1.22
C ILE A 61 -3.66 4.45 -2.31
N LYS A 62 -2.37 4.67 -2.01
CA LYS A 62 -1.41 4.85 -3.09
C LYS A 62 -1.38 3.54 -3.86
N LYS A 63 -1.90 3.56 -5.09
CA LYS A 63 -1.58 2.52 -6.07
C LYS A 63 -0.04 2.41 -6.09
N SER A 64 0.50 1.20 -6.13
CA SER A 64 1.94 1.09 -6.37
C SER A 64 2.18 1.68 -7.75
N ASP A 65 2.78 2.86 -7.81
CA ASP A 65 3.16 3.51 -9.07
C ASP A 65 4.29 2.77 -9.79
N ILE A 66 4.75 1.65 -9.22
CA ILE A 66 5.74 0.76 -9.80
C ILE A 66 5.11 0.07 -11.02
N THR A 67 5.51 0.54 -12.19
CA THR A 67 5.17 -0.11 -13.46
C THR A 67 6.08 -1.32 -13.69
N PHE A 68 5.63 -2.27 -14.51
CA PHE A 68 6.46 -3.39 -14.95
C PHE A 68 7.80 -2.92 -15.55
N ARG A 69 7.78 -1.81 -16.31
CA ARG A 69 8.98 -1.17 -16.86
C ARG A 69 9.97 -0.75 -15.78
N MET A 70 9.49 -0.15 -14.69
CA MET A 70 10.36 0.28 -13.59
C MET A 70 11.01 -0.93 -12.91
N ALA A 71 10.22 -1.96 -12.60
CA ALA A 71 10.73 -3.19 -12.01
C ALA A 71 11.74 -3.90 -12.91
N TYR A 72 11.47 -3.98 -14.22
CA TYR A 72 12.40 -4.54 -15.21
C TYR A 72 13.72 -3.77 -15.24
N ASN A 73 13.69 -2.44 -15.31
CA ASN A 73 14.90 -1.63 -15.39
C ASN A 73 15.79 -1.80 -14.15
N GLU A 74 15.19 -1.86 -12.96
CA GLU A 74 15.90 -2.08 -11.72
C GLU A 74 16.57 -3.46 -11.69
N TRP A 75 15.82 -4.52 -12.00
CA TRP A 75 16.36 -5.88 -12.08
C TRP A 75 17.45 -6.01 -13.15
N PHE A 76 17.20 -5.48 -14.35
CA PHE A 76 18.10 -5.63 -15.50
C PHE A 76 19.44 -4.92 -15.28
N SER A 77 19.46 -3.84 -14.49
CA SER A 77 20.68 -3.11 -14.13
C SER A 77 21.71 -3.98 -13.39
N THR A 78 21.26 -4.95 -12.59
CA THR A 78 22.11 -5.88 -11.85
C THR A 78 22.34 -7.17 -12.63
N TYR A 79 21.27 -7.71 -13.25
CA TYR A 79 21.31 -8.95 -14.02
C TYR A 79 22.33 -8.93 -15.16
N LYS A 80 22.41 -7.82 -15.91
CA LYS A 80 23.30 -7.72 -17.08
C LYS A 80 24.79 -7.90 -16.75
N ASN A 81 25.19 -7.63 -15.51
CA ASN A 81 26.58 -7.77 -15.06
C ASN A 81 26.92 -9.22 -14.65
N ALA A 82 25.90 -10.06 -14.43
CA ALA A 82 26.07 -11.43 -13.96
C ALA A 82 26.01 -12.48 -15.08
N VAL A 83 25.70 -12.07 -16.32
CA VAL A 83 25.49 -12.99 -17.45
C VAL A 83 26.32 -12.60 -18.67
N LYS A 84 26.41 -13.52 -19.63
CA LYS A 84 27.12 -13.30 -20.90
C LYS A 84 26.41 -12.25 -21.75
N LEU A 85 27.19 -11.50 -22.52
CA LEU A 85 26.68 -10.44 -23.41
C LEU A 85 25.56 -10.93 -24.35
N THR A 86 25.73 -12.12 -24.94
CA THR A 86 24.70 -12.71 -25.83
C THR A 86 23.37 -12.96 -25.13
N THR A 87 23.40 -13.27 -23.83
CA THR A 87 22.19 -13.43 -23.00
C THR A 87 21.55 -12.07 -22.70
N VAL A 88 22.36 -11.05 -22.41
CA VAL A 88 21.90 -9.66 -22.22
C VAL A 88 21.15 -9.18 -23.47
N GLU A 89 21.74 -9.33 -24.65
CA GLU A 89 21.15 -8.93 -25.93
C GLU A 89 19.83 -9.66 -26.22
N SER A 90 19.78 -10.97 -25.95
CA SER A 90 18.57 -11.77 -26.12
C SER A 90 17.43 -11.28 -25.21
N VAL A 91 17.74 -10.98 -23.94
CA VAL A 91 16.77 -10.46 -22.97
C VAL A 91 16.29 -9.07 -23.38
N GLU A 92 17.19 -8.15 -23.76
CA GLU A 92 16.79 -6.81 -24.24
C GLU A 92 15.88 -6.87 -25.45
N SER A 93 16.22 -7.71 -26.43
CA SER A 93 15.43 -7.88 -27.66
C SER A 93 14.00 -8.32 -27.36
N LYS A 94 13.84 -9.32 -26.47
CA LYS A 94 12.52 -9.80 -26.03
C LYS A 94 11.76 -8.73 -25.26
N MET A 95 12.44 -8.00 -24.38
CA MET A 95 11.81 -6.99 -23.54
C MET A 95 11.39 -5.75 -24.32
N LYS A 96 12.07 -5.39 -25.42
CA LYS A 96 11.61 -4.36 -26.37
C LYS A 96 10.20 -4.65 -26.91
N ALA A 97 9.85 -5.92 -27.13
CA ALA A 97 8.52 -6.31 -27.58
C ALA A 97 7.48 -6.31 -26.44
N VAL A 98 7.87 -6.74 -25.23
CA VAL A 98 6.94 -6.91 -24.09
C VAL A 98 6.63 -5.60 -23.36
N LEU A 99 7.62 -4.72 -23.17
CA LEU A 99 7.46 -3.47 -22.44
C LEU A 99 6.34 -2.54 -22.95
N PRO A 100 6.13 -2.31 -24.26
CA PRO A 100 5.00 -1.50 -24.73
C PRO A 100 3.64 -2.12 -24.39
N LEU A 101 3.54 -3.46 -24.44
CA LEU A 101 2.30 -4.20 -24.13
C LEU A 101 2.00 -4.25 -22.63
N SER A 102 3.00 -4.10 -21.77
CA SER A 102 2.84 -4.15 -20.31
C SER A 102 2.17 -2.91 -19.71
N SER A 103 2.00 -1.83 -20.49
CA SER A 103 1.42 -0.57 -20.03
C SER A 103 -0.11 -0.60 -19.92
N SER A 104 -0.76 -1.66 -20.45
CA SER A 104 -2.21 -1.85 -20.46
C SER A 104 -2.74 -2.79 -19.36
N LEU A 105 -1.87 -3.25 -18.45
CA LEU A 105 -2.19 -4.16 -17.34
C LEU A 105 -2.22 -3.45 -15.99
#